data_AF-A0A7L4HCF6-F1
#
_entry.id   AF-A0A7L4HCF6-F1
#
_cell.length_a   1.000
_cell.length_b   1.000
_cell.length_c   1.000
_cell.angle_alpha   90.00
_cell.angle_beta   90.00
_cell.angle_gamma   90.00
#
_symmetry.space_group_name_H-M   'P 1'
#
loop_
_entity.id
_entity.type
_entity.pdbx_description
1 polymer ?
#
loop_
_entity_poly.entity_id
_entity_poly.type
_entity_poly.pdbx_seq_one_letter_code
_entity_poly.pdbx_strand_id
1 'polypeptide(L)'
;MLILTCPGKLRCLEEALRRSLPATLPVLGTVMTVARGNPASHEVLVDSWPHFGVVLTRLRPEEHSDPGDFYANQLTVYYRDEGAWQALLGGTEAVAWTRALQING
;
A
#
# COMPACT_ATOMS: atom_id res chain seq x y z
N MET A 1 -6.38 7.72 -4.84
CA MET A 1 -5.14 7.01 -4.45
C MET A 1 -4.03 7.38 -5.42
N LEU A 2 -2.84 7.66 -4.90
CA LEU A 2 -1.65 8.05 -5.65
C LEU A 2 -0.60 6.95 -5.51
N ILE A 3 -0.09 6.44 -6.64
CA ILE A 3 1.03 5.48 -6.63
C ILE A 3 2.34 6.28 -6.50
N LEU A 4 3.13 6.00 -5.46
CA LEU A 4 4.43 6.63 -5.26
C LEU A 4 5.52 5.86 -6.00
N THR A 5 6.02 6.44 -7.10
CA THR A 5 7.13 5.88 -7.88
C THR A 5 8.43 6.68 -7.71
N CYS A 6 8.34 7.93 -7.26
CA CYS A 6 9.49 8.81 -7.08
C CYS A 6 10.37 8.34 -5.90
N PRO A 7 11.68 8.05 -6.12
CA PRO A 7 12.57 7.57 -5.06
C PRO A 7 12.66 8.53 -3.86
N GLY A 8 12.64 9.85 -4.11
CA GLY A 8 12.63 10.85 -3.04
C GLY A 8 11.37 10.78 -2.18
N LYS A 9 10.19 10.64 -2.79
CA LYS A 9 8.92 10.51 -2.06
C LYS A 9 8.87 9.21 -1.26
N LEU A 10 9.33 8.10 -1.85
CA LEU A 10 9.40 6.80 -1.17
C LEU A 10 10.34 6.84 0.05
N ARG A 11 11.49 7.51 -0.04
CA ARG A 11 12.39 7.72 1.11
C ARG A 11 11.74 8.57 2.20
N CYS A 12 11.09 9.68 1.84
CA CYS A 12 10.36 10.50 2.81
C CYS A 12 9.22 9.71 3.50
N LEU A 13 8.52 8.86 2.74
CA LEU A 13 7.49 7.98 3.30
C LEU A 13 8.11 6.95 4.27
N GLU A 14 9.20 6.29 3.88
CA GLU A 14 9.94 5.35 4.74
C GLU A 14 10.33 6.00 6.07
N GLU A 15 10.89 7.21 6.03
CA GLU A 15 11.27 7.96 7.23
C GLU A 15 10.07 8.33 8.10
N ALA A 16 8.96 8.75 7.50
CA ALA A 16 7.73 9.05 8.22
C ALA A 16 7.16 7.80 8.91
N LEU A 17 7.13 6.66 8.20
CA LEU A 17 6.64 5.39 8.75
C LEU A 17 7.51 4.89 9.89
N ARG A 18 8.84 4.98 9.79
CA ARG A 18 9.78 4.58 10.86
C ARG A 18 9.52 5.30 12.19
N ARG A 19 9.06 6.56 12.15
CA ARG A 19 8.77 7.36 13.36
C ARG A 19 7.51 6.91 14.10
N SER A 20 6.64 6.13 13.44
CA SER A 20 5.37 5.65 13.99
C SER A 20 5.37 4.14 14.24
N LEU A 21 6.56 3.53 14.36
CA LEU A 21 6.69 2.15 14.80
C LEU A 21 6.17 1.99 16.25
N PRO A 22 5.51 0.86 16.57
CA PRO A 22 5.35 -0.35 15.75
C PRO A 22 4.15 -0.32 14.78
N ALA A 23 3.28 0.70 14.84
CA ALA A 23 2.00 0.70 14.12
C ALA A 23 2.15 0.61 12.58
N THR A 24 3.28 1.07 12.05
CA THR A 24 3.57 1.08 10.61
C THR A 24 4.31 -0.15 10.09
N LEU A 25 4.64 -1.10 10.97
CA LEU A 25 5.35 -2.34 10.61
C LEU A 25 4.74 -3.06 9.40
N PRO A 26 3.41 -3.21 9.27
CA PRO A 26 2.81 -3.98 8.17
C PRO A 26 3.21 -3.47 6.78
N VAL A 27 3.28 -2.15 6.60
CA VAL A 27 3.60 -1.53 5.29
C VAL A 27 5.07 -1.16 5.14
N LEU A 28 5.80 -0.95 6.25
CA LEU A 28 7.16 -0.40 6.21
C LEU A 28 8.12 -1.28 5.41
N GLY A 29 8.07 -2.60 5.59
CA GLY A 29 8.96 -3.55 4.90
C GLY A 29 8.80 -3.49 3.38
N THR A 30 7.56 -3.37 2.90
CA THR A 30 7.28 -3.24 1.47
C THR A 30 7.74 -1.89 0.93
N VAL A 31 7.45 -0.78 1.62
CA VAL A 31 7.94 0.56 1.22
C VAL A 31 9.46 0.58 1.14
N MET A 32 10.13 -0.03 2.10
CA MET A 32 11.57 -0.24 2.14
C MET A 32 12.09 -1.01 0.91
N THR A 33 11.38 -2.05 0.48
CA THR A 33 11.75 -2.85 -0.69
C THR A 33 11.56 -2.06 -1.98
N VAL A 34 10.44 -1.34 -2.11
CA VAL A 34 10.12 -0.53 -3.28
C VAL A 34 11.11 0.63 -3.44
N ALA A 35 11.47 1.30 -2.34
CA ALA A 35 12.46 2.37 -2.34
C ALA A 35 13.87 1.91 -2.77
N ARG A 36 14.15 0.60 -2.73
CA ARG A 36 15.45 -0.02 -3.04
C ARG A 36 15.46 -0.81 -4.36
N GLY A 37 14.51 -0.56 -5.26
CA GLY A 37 14.53 -1.10 -6.62
C GLY A 37 13.38 -2.06 -6.96
N ASN A 38 12.54 -2.43 -5.99
CA ASN A 38 11.27 -3.11 -6.22
C ASN A 38 11.33 -4.39 -7.09
N PRO A 39 12.08 -5.43 -6.71
CA PRO A 39 12.26 -6.63 -7.53
C PRO A 39 10.97 -7.43 -7.77
N ALA A 40 9.96 -7.28 -6.90
CA ALA A 40 8.72 -8.04 -6.94
C ALA A 40 7.52 -7.18 -7.40
N SER A 41 7.76 -6.12 -8.18
CA SER A 41 6.72 -5.25 -8.77
C SER A 41 5.61 -4.83 -7.79
N HIS A 42 5.96 -4.48 -6.55
CA HIS A 42 4.99 -3.96 -5.58
C HIS A 42 4.63 -2.51 -5.88
N GLU A 43 3.41 -2.13 -5.56
CA GLU A 43 2.95 -0.75 -5.58
C GLU A 43 2.84 -0.23 -4.16
N VAL A 44 3.22 1.04 -3.98
CA VAL A 44 2.98 1.82 -2.75
C VAL A 44 1.99 2.90 -3.10
N LEU A 45 0.81 2.85 -2.49
CA LEU A 45 -0.27 3.79 -2.69
C LEU A 45 -0.50 4.61 -1.42
N VAL A 46 -0.82 5.89 -1.62
CA VAL A 46 -1.26 6.80 -0.56
C VAL A 46 -2.55 7.49 -0.97
N ASP A 47 -3.39 7.83 0.01
CA ASP A 47 -4.60 8.63 -0.24
C ASP A 47 -4.24 10.06 -0.69
N SER A 48 -3.20 10.63 -0.08
CA SER A 48 -2.75 12.01 -0.30
C SER A 48 -1.23 12.14 -0.08
N TRP A 49 -0.61 13.20 -0.60
CA TRP A 49 0.84 13.46 -0.45
C TRP A 49 1.11 14.97 -0.38
N PRO A 50 2.02 15.47 0.48
CA PRO A 50 2.92 14.74 1.39
C PRO A 50 2.30 14.31 2.73
N HIS A 51 1.15 14.88 3.08
CA HIS A 51 0.36 14.42 4.22
C HIS A 51 -0.54 13.30 3.74
N PHE A 52 -0.42 12.12 4.33
CA PHE A 52 -1.21 10.93 4.00
C PHE A 52 -2.01 10.47 5.22
N GLY A 53 -3.25 10.04 5.03
CA GLY A 53 -4.08 9.36 6.02
C GLY A 53 -3.99 7.83 5.93
N VAL A 54 -3.70 7.30 4.74
CA VAL A 54 -3.64 5.87 4.43
C VAL A 54 -2.42 5.56 3.57
N VAL A 55 -1.73 4.47 3.90
CA VAL A 55 -0.68 3.84 3.11
C VAL A 55 -1.11 2.42 2.82
N LEU A 56 -1.03 2.02 1.57
CA LEU A 56 -1.44 0.71 1.11
C LEU A 56 -0.36 0.15 0.20
N THR A 57 -0.03 -1.12 0.37
CA THR A 57 0.95 -1.83 -0.45
C THR A 57 0.35 -3.11 -0.99
N ARG A 58 0.61 -3.40 -2.26
CA ARG A 58 0.12 -4.59 -2.96
C ARG A 58 1.09 -5.01 -4.05
N LEU A 59 0.98 -6.25 -4.52
CA LEU A 59 1.56 -6.64 -5.81
C LEU A 59 0.82 -5.89 -6.94
N ARG A 60 1.56 -5.48 -7.97
CA ARG A 60 0.97 -4.86 -9.16
C ARG A 60 -0.09 -5.82 -9.77
N PRO A 61 -1.34 -5.38 -9.98
CA PRO A 61 -2.41 -6.25 -10.47
C PRO A 61 -2.12 -6.92 -11.82
N GLU A 62 -1.42 -6.22 -12.72
CA GLU A 62 -1.09 -6.73 -14.07
C GLU A 62 -0.07 -7.87 -14.06
N GLU A 63 0.68 -8.05 -12.98
CA GLU A 63 1.69 -9.11 -12.87
C GLU A 63 1.07 -10.49 -12.54
N HIS A 64 -0.22 -10.55 -12.19
CA HIS A 64 -0.87 -11.78 -11.74
C HIS A 64 -2.25 -11.96 -12.38
N SER A 65 -2.39 -12.99 -13.20
CA SER A 65 -3.61 -13.23 -13.98
C SER A 65 -4.72 -13.96 -13.22
N ASP A 66 -4.42 -14.66 -12.13
CA ASP A 66 -5.41 -15.46 -11.39
C ASP A 66 -6.20 -14.61 -10.38
N PRO A 67 -7.52 -14.39 -10.58
CA PRO A 67 -8.35 -13.66 -9.63
C PRO A 67 -8.61 -14.42 -8.32
N GLY A 68 -8.37 -15.74 -8.28
CA GLY A 68 -8.59 -16.61 -7.12
C GLY A 68 -7.38 -16.76 -6.20
N ASP A 69 -6.22 -16.23 -6.59
CA ASP A 69 -4.98 -16.33 -5.80
C ASP A 69 -4.95 -15.29 -4.68
N PHE A 70 -5.30 -15.70 -3.46
CA PHE A 70 -5.27 -14.85 -2.27
C PHE A 70 -3.86 -14.31 -1.94
N TYR A 71 -2.80 -15.05 -2.29
CA TYR A 71 -1.43 -14.67 -1.99
C TYR A 71 -0.96 -13.57 -2.94
N ALA A 72 -1.24 -13.72 -4.24
CA ALA A 72 -0.94 -12.71 -5.24
C ALA A 72 -1.79 -11.44 -5.08
N ASN A 73 -3.01 -11.58 -4.55
CA ASN A 73 -3.92 -10.46 -4.30
C ASN A 73 -3.86 -9.95 -2.85
N GLN A 74 -2.74 -10.15 -2.14
CA GLN A 74 -2.58 -9.63 -0.78
C GLN A 74 -2.42 -8.11 -0.78
N LEU A 75 -3.16 -7.47 0.11
CA LEU A 75 -3.13 -6.06 0.41
C LEU A 75 -2.63 -5.84 1.84
N THR A 76 -1.68 -4.94 2.03
CA THR A 76 -1.30 -4.51 3.37
C THR A 76 -1.59 -3.03 3.53
N VAL A 77 -2.23 -2.63 4.62
CA VAL A 77 -2.67 -1.26 4.85
C VAL A 77 -2.18 -0.75 6.21
N TYR A 78 -1.85 0.53 6.25
CA TYR A 78 -1.71 1.31 7.46
C TYR A 78 -2.56 2.56 7.29
N TYR A 79 -3.38 2.87 8.28
CA TYR A 79 -4.17 4.11 8.28
C TYR A 79 -4.07 4.78 9.64
N ARG A 80 -4.07 6.11 9.62
CA ARG A 80 -4.19 6.94 10.83
C ARG A 80 -5.52 7.70 10.89
N ASP A 81 -6.25 7.70 9.79
CA ASP A 81 -7.56 8.33 9.65
C ASP A 81 -8.56 7.25 9.23
N GLU A 82 -9.41 6.84 10.16
CA GLU A 82 -10.45 5.84 9.93
C GLU A 82 -11.47 6.30 8.88
N GLY A 83 -11.79 7.58 8.83
CA GLY A 83 -12.72 8.14 7.84
C GLY A 83 -12.14 8.07 6.44
N ALA A 84 -10.84 8.37 6.29
CA ALA A 84 -10.13 8.21 5.03
C ALA A 84 -10.09 6.74 4.58
N TRP A 85 -9.88 5.80 5.52
CA TRP A 85 -9.91 4.38 5.22
C TRP A 85 -11.32 3.89 4.80
N GLN A 86 -12.38 4.28 5.52
CA GLN A 86 -13.75 3.93 5.16
C GLN A 86 -14.15 4.48 3.79
N ALA A 87 -13.80 5.74 3.51
CA ALA A 87 -14.03 6.36 2.21
C ALA A 87 -13.29 5.62 1.08
N LEU A 88 -12.07 5.15 1.37
CA LEU A 88 -11.29 4.35 0.43
C LEU A 88 -11.97 3.00 0.16
N LEU A 89 -12.41 2.28 1.19
CA LEU A 89 -13.09 0.99 1.03
C LEU A 89 -14.34 1.08 0.13
N GLY A 90 -15.09 2.18 0.21
CA GLY A 90 -16.31 2.39 -0.58
C GLY A 90 -16.12 3.03 -1.97
N GLY A 91 -14.92 3.51 -2.32
CA GLY A 91 -14.77 4.49 -3.40
C GLY A 91 -13.57 4.34 -4.34
N THR A 92 -12.73 3.30 -4.21
CA THR A 92 -11.55 3.17 -5.08
C THR A 92 -11.31 1.75 -5.60
N GLU A 93 -10.82 1.67 -6.84
CA GLU A 93 -10.29 0.46 -7.48
C GLU A 93 -8.96 -0.02 -6.87
N ALA A 94 -8.40 0.70 -5.88
CA ALA A 94 -7.20 0.26 -5.16
C ALA A 94 -7.44 -1.06 -4.40
N VAL A 95 -8.70 -1.30 -3.99
CA VAL A 95 -9.15 -2.56 -3.40
C VAL A 95 -9.91 -3.33 -4.48
N ALA A 96 -9.31 -4.40 -4.98
CA ALA A 96 -9.90 -5.23 -6.03
C ALA A 96 -10.98 -6.15 -5.44
N TRP A 97 -12.13 -5.60 -5.06
CA TRP A 97 -13.25 -6.32 -4.43
C TRP A 97 -13.81 -7.49 -5.27
N THR A 98 -13.56 -7.48 -6.57
CA THR A 98 -13.97 -8.54 -7.50
C THR A 98 -13.01 -9.74 -7.52
N ARG A 99 -11.87 -9.67 -6.80
CA ARG A 99 -10.88 -10.75 -6.68
C ARG A 99 -10.86 -11.31 -5.26
N ALA A 100 -10.38 -12.54 -5.12
CA ALA A 100 -10.04 -13.12 -3.83
C ALA A 100 -8.96 -12.25 -3.17
N LEU A 101 -9.25 -11.63 -2.04
CA LEU A 101 -8.40 -10.61 -1.40
C LEU A 101 -8.12 -10.97 0.06
N GLN A 102 -6.88 -10.77 0.48
CA GLN A 102 -6.49 -10.77 1.89
C GLN A 102 -5.98 -9.37 2.28
N ILE A 103 -6.59 -8.78 3.31
CA ILE A 103 -6.14 -7.48 3.86
C ILE A 103 -5.43 -7.73 5.19
N ASN A 104 -4.18 -7.28 5.30
CA ASN A 104 -3.40 -7.27 6.52
C ASN A 104 -3.21 -5.82 7.00
N GLY A 105 -3.33 -5.59 8.30
CA GLY A 105 -3.19 -4.27 8.95
C GLY A 105 -2.55 -4.37 10.32
#